data_AF-A0A562E4N6-F1
#
_entry.id   AF-A0A562E4N6-F1
#
_cell.length_a   1.000
_cell.length_b   1.000
_cell.length_c   1.000
_cell.angle_alpha   90.00
_cell.angle_beta   90.00
_cell.angle_gamma   90.00
#
_symmetry.space_group_name_H-M   'P 1'
#
loop_
_entity.id
_entity.type
_entity.pdbx_description
1 polymer ?
#
loop_
_entity_poly.entity_id
_entity_poly.type
_entity_poly.pdbx_seq_one_letter_code
_entity_poly.pdbx_strand_id
1 'polypeptide(L)' 'MRSQPSRLAAAVVLLGLAACRPEPPQPERPPEPRATALRDAMQAPLQEARAADQALQDAAARRDAAAAATADD' A
#
# COMPACT_ATOMS: atom_id res chain seq x y z
N MET A 1 -0.95 -50.03 -13.28
CA MET A 1 -0.43 -48.65 -13.09
C MET A 1 0.74 -48.46 -14.05
N ARG A 2 0.50 -47.97 -15.27
CA ARG A 2 1.56 -47.67 -16.25
C ARG A 2 2.04 -46.24 -16.00
N SER A 3 3.03 -46.08 -15.12
CA SER A 3 3.70 -44.80 -14.88
C SER A 3 4.43 -44.37 -16.15
N GLN A 4 3.96 -43.27 -16.72
CA GLN A 4 4.35 -42.74 -18.02
C GLN A 4 5.81 -42.25 -18.03
N PRO A 5 6.64 -42.70 -18.98
CA PRO A 5 8.01 -42.17 -19.17
C PRO A 5 7.99 -40.65 -19.45
N SER A 6 6.88 -40.14 -19.98
CA SER A 6 6.65 -38.72 -20.25
C SER A 6 6.63 -37.85 -18.98
N ARG A 7 6.20 -38.40 -17.83
CA ARG A 7 6.20 -37.65 -16.56
C ARG A 7 7.60 -37.47 -15.98
N LEU A 8 8.47 -38.46 -16.19
CA LEU A 8 9.88 -38.38 -15.80
C LEU A 8 10.63 -37.36 -16.66
N ALA A 9 10.40 -37.35 -17.97
CA ALA A 9 10.99 -36.35 -18.87
C ALA A 9 10.58 -34.91 -18.51
N ALA A 10 9.29 -34.69 -18.19
CA ALA A 10 8.81 -33.39 -17.76
C ALA A 10 9.45 -32.93 -16.43
N ALA A 11 9.65 -33.84 -15.48
CA ALA A 11 10.27 -33.52 -14.20
C ALA A 11 11.74 -33.08 -14.36
N VAL A 12 12.51 -33.73 -15.24
CA VAL A 12 13.92 -33.37 -15.49
C VAL A 12 14.05 -31.98 -16.14
N VAL A 13 13.16 -31.63 -17.07
CA VAL A 13 13.16 -30.30 -17.70
C VAL A 13 12.87 -29.21 -16.67
N LEU A 14 11.91 -29.44 -15.77
CA LEU A 14 11.55 -28.48 -14.72
C LEU A 14 12.69 -28.28 -13.69
N LEU A 15 13.44 -29.34 -13.37
CA LEU A 15 14.63 -29.27 -12.51
C LEU A 15 15.77 -28.47 -13.16
N GLY A 16 15.97 -28.59 -14.47
CA GLY A 16 16.98 -27.83 -15.21
C GLY A 16 16.71 -26.32 -15.22
N LEU A 17 15.43 -25.91 -15.26
CA LEU A 17 15.03 -24.50 -15.23
C LEU A 17 15.28 -23.84 -13.86
N ALA A 18 15.18 -24.61 -12.77
CA ALA A 18 15.48 -24.11 -11.42
C ALA A 18 16.98 -23.87 -11.19
N ALA A 19 17.85 -24.57 -11.91
CA ALA A 19 19.31 -24.42 -11.83
C ALA A 19 19.84 -23.20 -12.63
N CYS A 20 19.01 -22.58 -13.47
CA CYS A 20 19.38 -21.42 -14.29
C CYS A 20 18.97 -20.08 -13.64
N ARG A 21 19.06 -19.99 -12.31
CA ARG A 21 18.87 -18.75 -11.56
C ARG A 21 20.25 -18.19 -11.20
N PRO A 22 20.73 -17.12 -11.87
CA PRO A 22 21.95 -16.45 -11.44
C PRO A 22 21.78 -15.95 -10.00
N GLU A 23 22.81 -16.18 -9.17
CA GLU A 23 22.82 -15.70 -7.78
C GLU A 23 22.67 -14.17 -7.78
N PRO A 24 21.65 -13.60 -7.11
CA PRO A 24 21.51 -12.16 -7.04
C PRO A 24 22.75 -11.58 -6.34
N PRO A 25 23.35 -10.50 -6.87
CA PRO A 25 24.49 -9.87 -6.23
C PRO A 25 24.10 -9.44 -4.82
N GLN A 26 24.96 -9.71 -3.83
CA GLN A 26 24.74 -9.26 -2.47
C GLN A 26 24.73 -7.72 -2.46
N PRO A 27 23.63 -7.06 -2.04
CA PRO A 27 23.59 -5.61 -2.01
C PRO A 27 24.55 -5.10 -0.93
N GLU A 28 25.62 -4.42 -1.34
CA GLU A 28 26.64 -3.87 -0.42
C GLU A 28 26.09 -2.79 0.54
N ARG A 29 24.98 -2.14 0.17
CA ARG A 29 24.27 -1.16 0.99
C ARG A 29 22.80 -1.05 0.57
N PRO A 30 21.89 -0.71 1.49
CA PRO A 30 20.53 -0.33 1.12
C PRO A 30 20.56 0.84 0.13
N PRO A 31 19.68 0.86 -0.88
CA PRO A 31 19.57 1.99 -1.79
C PRO A 31 19.16 3.24 -1.01
N GLU A 32 19.64 4.41 -1.43
CA GLU A 32 19.23 5.67 -0.83
C GLU A 32 17.70 5.84 -0.91
N PRO A 33 17.07 6.44 0.12
CA PRO A 33 15.63 6.63 0.16
C PRO A 33 15.16 7.57 -0.96
N ARG A 34 14.65 7.00 -2.05
CA ARG A 34 14.12 7.74 -3.22
C ARG A 34 12.73 8.36 -3.01
N ALA A 35 12.09 8.06 -1.88
CA ALA A 35 10.69 8.39 -1.63
C ALA A 35 10.48 9.77 -0.99
N THR A 36 11.52 10.58 -0.77
CA THR A 36 11.38 11.90 -0.13
C THR A 36 10.48 12.81 -0.95
N ALA A 37 10.75 12.96 -2.24
CA ALA A 37 9.93 13.77 -3.15
C ALA A 37 8.46 13.31 -3.21
N LEU A 38 8.22 11.99 -3.15
CA LEU A 38 6.86 11.44 -3.10
C LEU A 38 6.16 11.78 -1.79
N ARG A 39 6.85 11.62 -0.64
CA ARG A 39 6.27 11.97 0.67
C ARG A 39 5.93 13.44 0.75
N ASP A 40 6.78 14.31 0.22
CA ASP A 40 6.55 15.76 0.20
C ASP A 40 5.35 16.11 -0.68
N ALA A 41 5.25 15.50 -1.87
CA ALA A 41 4.09 15.66 -2.75
C ALA A 41 2.77 15.20 -2.11
N MET A 42 2.81 14.22 -1.21
CA MET A 42 1.64 13.74 -0.47
C MET A 42 1.23 14.63 0.71
N GLN A 43 2.11 15.51 1.21
CA GLN A 43 1.78 16.34 2.38
C GLN A 43 0.66 17.35 2.07
N ALA A 44 0.71 18.00 0.91
CA ALA A 44 -0.28 18.99 0.51
C ALA A 44 -1.71 18.43 0.48
N PRO A 45 -2.03 17.32 -0.22
CA PRO A 45 -3.38 16.77 -0.25
C PRO A 45 -3.85 16.28 1.12
N LEU A 46 -2.94 15.80 1.98
CA LEU A 46 -3.29 15.40 3.34
C LEU A 46 -3.66 16.60 4.21
N GLN A 47 -2.97 17.74 4.06
CA GLN A 47 -3.31 18.96 4.79
C GLN A 47 -4.68 19.50 4.34
N GLU A 48 -4.94 19.51 3.04
CA GLU A 48 -6.24 19.93 2.49
C GLU A 48 -7.38 19.06 3.02
N ALA A 49 -7.22 17.73 3.02
CA ALA A 49 -8.21 16.81 3.55
C ALA A 49 -8.51 17.07 5.03
N ARG A 50 -7.48 17.33 5.86
CA ARG A 50 -7.66 17.67 7.28
C ARG A 50 -8.40 18.98 7.47
N ALA A 51 -8.09 20.00 6.66
CA ALA A 51 -8.77 21.29 6.74
C ALA A 51 -10.25 21.17 6.38
N ALA A 52 -10.57 20.38 5.34
CA ALA A 52 -11.95 20.09 4.96
C ALA A 52 -12.72 19.35 6.07
N ASP A 53 -12.09 18.35 6.68
CA ASP A 53 -12.67 17.58 7.79
C ASP A 53 -12.95 18.46 9.02
N GLN A 54 -12.00 19.33 9.40
CA GLN A 54 -12.20 20.31 10.48
C GLN A 54 -13.37 21.25 10.18
N ALA A 55 -13.46 21.79 8.96
CA ALA A 55 -14.55 22.68 8.58
C ALA A 55 -15.92 21.99 8.68
N LEU A 56 -15.99 20.70 8.33
CA LEU A 56 -17.20 19.89 8.45
C LEU A 56 -17.57 19.67 9.92
N GLN A 57 -16.60 19.31 10.76
CA GLN A 57 -16.82 19.12 12.20
C GLN A 57 -17.29 20.41 12.88
N ASP A 58 -16.68 21.55 12.56
CA ASP A 58 -17.10 22.86 13.08
C ASP A 58 -18.53 23.23 12.65
N ALA A 59 -18.90 22.91 11.41
CA ALA A 59 -20.26 23.13 10.93
C ALA A 59 -21.27 22.24 11.65
N ALA A 60 -20.94 20.97 11.89
CA ALA A 60 -21.78 20.06 12.67
C ALA A 60 -21.95 20.56 14.11
N ALA A 61 -20.86 20.90 14.80
CA ALA A 61 -20.90 21.39 16.17
C ALA A 61 -21.77 22.65 16.32
N ARG A 62 -21.69 23.59 15.36
CA ARG A 62 -22.56 24.79 15.34
C ARG A 62 -24.04 24.44 15.19
N ARG A 63 -24.36 23.47 14.33
CA ARG A 63 -25.74 23.01 14.13
C ARG A 63 -26.30 22.35 15.39
N ASP A 64 -25.51 21.49 16.03
CA ASP A 64 -25.93 20.79 17.24
C ASP A 64 -26.13 21.77 18.40
N ALA A 65 -25.24 22.75 18.56
CA ALA A 65 -25.41 23.81 19.55
C ALA A 65 -26.67 24.64 19.31
N ALA A 66 -26.97 25.00 18.06
CA ALA A 66 -28.20 25.71 17.72
C ALA A 66 -29.46 24.87 17.98
N ALA A 67 -29.42 23.57 17.65
CA ALA A 67 -30.53 22.66 17.89
C ALA A 67 -30.81 22.45 19.39
N ALA A 68 -29.75 22.28 20.19
CA ALA A 68 -29.87 22.19 21.65
C ALA A 68 -30.47 23.47 22.25
N ALA A 69 -30.02 24.64 21.82
CA ALA A 69 -30.55 25.93 22.29
C ALA A 69 -32.05 26.11 21.99
N THR A 70 -32.57 25.52 20.91
CA THR A 70 -34.01 25.58 20.55
C THR A 70 -34.86 24.47 21.18
N ALA A 71 -34.24 23.44 21.78
CA ALA A 71 -34.94 22.32 22.39
C ALA A 71 -35.20 22.52 23.90
N ASP A 72 -34.54 23.49 24.53
CA ASP A 72 -34.66 23.84 25.95
C ASP A 72 -35.72 24.95 26.24
N ASP A 73 -36.46 25.42 25.22
CA ASP A 73 -37.62 26.34 25.31
C ASP A 73 -38.95 25.56 25.18
#